data_AF-A0AA41X4T7-F1
#
_entry.id   AF-A0AA41X4T7-F1
#
_cell.length_a   1.000
_cell.length_b   1.000
_cell.length_c   1.000
_cell.angle_alpha   90.00
_cell.angle_beta   90.00
_cell.angle_gamma   90.00
#
_symmetry.space_group_name_H-M   'P 1'
#
loop_
_entity.id
_entity.type
_entity.pdbx_description
1 polymer ?
#
loop_
_entity_poly.entity_id
_entity_poly.type
_entity_poly.pdbx_seq_one_letter_code
_entity_poly.pdbx_strand_id
1 'polypeptide(L)' 'RETVTIRNPYEASEPTVVGPVSRTKPVFVDGARFLRKQTNQPIKWALPGPMTMIDTLYDAHYKSREKLAWEFAK' A
#
# COMPACT_ATOMS: atom_id res chain seq x y z
N ARG A 1 -1.33 -19.74 0.67
CA ARG A 1 -1.91 -18.75 1.61
C ARG A 1 -1.10 -18.88 2.87
N GLU A 2 -0.26 -17.89 3.17
CA GLU A 2 0.57 -17.87 4.37
C GLU A 2 -0.14 -17.00 5.40
N THR A 3 -0.52 -17.60 6.53
CA THR A 3 -1.15 -16.91 7.64
C THR A 3 -0.05 -16.30 8.49
N VAL A 4 0.03 -14.98 8.57
CA VAL A 4 1.07 -14.29 9.35
C VAL A 4 0.44 -13.46 10.44
N THR A 5 0.89 -13.69 11.67
CA THR A 5 0.50 -12.94 12.87
C THR A 5 1.43 -11.74 13.07
N ILE A 6 0.97 -10.55 12.73
CA ILE A 6 1.64 -9.28 13.09
C ILE A 6 0.70 -8.53 14.02
N ARG A 7 1.03 -8.49 15.32
CA ARG A 7 0.32 -7.82 16.44
C ARG A 7 -1.20 -8.10 16.49
N ASN A 8 -1.61 -8.82 17.56
CA ASN A 8 -2.99 -9.21 17.90
C ASN A 8 -3.49 -10.51 17.20
N PRO A 9 -4.36 -11.30 17.84
CA PRO A 9 -4.64 -12.71 17.49
C PRO A 9 -5.72 -12.87 16.41
N TYR A 10 -5.80 -11.97 15.44
CA TYR A 10 -6.77 -12.08 14.35
C TYR A 10 -6.10 -12.58 13.07
N GLU A 11 -6.69 -13.62 12.47
CA GLU A 11 -6.30 -14.10 11.14
C GLU A 11 -6.72 -13.05 10.10
N ALA A 12 -5.81 -12.15 9.76
CA ALA A 12 -5.99 -11.22 8.67
C ALA A 12 -5.34 -11.81 7.41
N SER A 13 -6.11 -11.89 6.32
CA SER A 13 -5.60 -12.28 5.00
C SER A 13 -4.83 -11.11 4.38
N GLU A 14 -3.63 -10.87 4.87
CA GLU A 14 -2.80 -9.76 4.43
C GLU A 14 -1.99 -10.12 3.17
N PRO A 15 -1.73 -9.16 2.27
CA PRO A 15 -0.84 -9.37 1.15
C PRO A 15 0.59 -9.64 1.62
N THR A 16 1.33 -10.46 0.89
CA THR A 16 2.73 -10.78 1.18
C THR A 16 3.65 -10.20 0.11
N VAL A 17 4.66 -9.44 0.53
CA VAL A 17 5.75 -8.96 -0.32
C VAL A 17 6.77 -10.09 -0.47
N VAL A 18 6.72 -10.77 -1.61
CA VAL A 18 7.60 -11.91 -1.95
C VAL A 18 8.82 -11.51 -2.79
N GLY A 19 8.90 -10.24 -3.22
CA GLY A 19 9.95 -9.75 -4.11
C GLY A 19 10.06 -8.22 -4.12
N PRO A 20 10.91 -7.66 -5.00
CA PRO A 20 11.12 -6.22 -5.07
C PRO A 20 9.83 -5.47 -5.42
N VAL A 21 9.49 -4.45 -4.63
CA VAL A 21 8.31 -3.62 -4.85
C VAL A 21 8.63 -2.49 -5.82
N SER A 22 7.77 -2.28 -6.81
CA SER A 22 7.84 -1.13 -7.70
C SER A 22 6.46 -0.78 -8.24
N ARG A 23 6.21 0.51 -8.51
CA ARG A 23 4.99 0.97 -9.15
C ARG A 23 5.12 0.89 -10.66
N THR A 24 4.51 -0.12 -11.27
CA THR A 24 4.57 -0.32 -12.74
C THR A 24 3.62 0.58 -13.51
N LYS A 25 2.48 0.95 -12.91
CA LYS A 25 1.43 1.77 -13.53
C LYS A 25 0.77 2.69 -12.50
N PRO A 26 0.19 3.82 -12.91
CA PRO A 26 -0.63 4.64 -12.02
C PRO A 26 -1.88 3.86 -11.56
N VAL A 27 -2.20 3.92 -10.26
CA VAL A 27 -3.31 3.15 -9.67
C VAL A 27 -4.63 3.92 -9.66
N PHE A 28 -4.62 5.20 -9.26
CA PHE A 28 -5.84 5.99 -9.03
C PHE A 28 -6.11 7.08 -10.08
N VAL A 29 -5.22 7.25 -11.05
CA VAL A 29 -5.29 8.37 -12.01
C VAL A 29 -6.60 8.35 -12.80
N ASP A 30 -7.04 7.19 -13.25
CA ASP A 30 -8.28 7.10 -14.06
C ASP A 30 -9.52 7.44 -13.22
N GLY A 31 -9.57 6.99 -11.97
CA GLY A 31 -10.62 7.36 -11.02
C GLY A 31 -10.60 8.85 -10.70
N ALA A 32 -9.42 9.45 -10.51
CA ALA A 32 -9.26 10.88 -10.29
C ALA A 32 -9.71 11.71 -11.51
N ARG A 33 -9.39 11.26 -12.73
CA ARG A 33 -9.89 11.90 -13.97
C ARG A 33 -11.40 11.82 -14.07
N PHE A 34 -11.99 10.68 -13.75
CA PHE A 34 -13.44 10.52 -13.75
C PHE A 34 -14.09 11.48 -12.76
N LEU A 35 -13.60 11.54 -11.51
CA LEU A 35 -14.14 12.44 -10.48
C LEU A 35 -13.98 13.92 -10.86
N ARG A 36 -12.85 14.30 -11.48
CA ARG A 36 -12.61 15.66 -11.96
C ARG A 36 -13.63 16.12 -13.00
N LYS A 37 -14.17 15.22 -13.82
CA LYS A 37 -15.26 15.57 -14.77
C LYS A 37 -16.58 15.90 -14.07
N GLN A 38 -16.77 15.49 -12.82
CA GLN A 38 -18.02 15.67 -12.08
C GLN A 38 -18.04 16.98 -11.26
N THR A 39 -16.90 17.61 -11.02
CA THR A 39 -16.83 18.81 -10.16
C THR A 39 -15.63 19.70 -10.47
N ASN A 40 -15.84 21.01 -10.33
CA ASN A 40 -14.79 22.01 -10.37
C ASN A 40 -14.24 22.37 -8.98
N GLN A 41 -14.81 21.82 -7.90
CA GLN A 41 -14.33 22.05 -6.54
C GLN A 41 -12.98 21.34 -6.28
N PRO A 42 -12.21 21.78 -5.27
CA PRO A 42 -11.02 21.04 -4.82
C PRO A 42 -11.36 19.59 -4.47
N ILE A 43 -10.57 18.63 -4.98
CA ILE A 43 -10.72 17.20 -4.66
C ILE A 43 -9.64 16.81 -3.66
N LYS A 44 -10.03 16.17 -2.55
CA LYS A 44 -9.13 15.52 -1.60
C LYS A 44 -9.02 14.03 -1.95
N TRP A 45 -7.80 13.56 -2.21
CA TRP A 45 -7.51 12.14 -2.46
C TRP A 45 -6.51 11.64 -1.43
N ALA A 46 -6.89 10.63 -0.64
CA ALA A 46 -6.05 10.08 0.41
C ALA A 46 -5.26 8.88 -0.11
N LEU A 47 -3.97 8.82 0.20
CA LEU A 47 -3.12 7.67 0.01
C LEU A 47 -2.57 7.25 1.38
N PRO A 48 -2.48 5.94 1.67
CA PRO A 48 -1.88 5.47 2.91
C PRO A 48 -0.39 5.84 2.91
N GLY A 49 0.12 6.30 4.05
CA GLY A 49 1.54 6.56 4.22
C GLY A 49 2.35 5.24 4.27
N PRO A 50 3.67 5.28 4.00
CA PRO A 50 4.51 4.07 3.96
C PRO A 50 4.45 3.25 5.26
N MET A 51 4.43 3.92 6.42
CA MET A 51 4.37 3.27 7.72
C MET A 51 3.05 2.52 7.94
N THR A 52 1.93 3.05 7.43
CA THR A 52 0.64 2.36 7.48
C THR A 52 0.62 1.17 6.54
N MET A 53 1.22 1.31 5.34
CA MET A 53 1.27 0.22 4.36
C MET A 53 2.07 -0.98 4.87
N ILE A 54 3.22 -0.78 5.52
CA ILE A 54 4.01 -1.88 6.08
C ILE A 54 3.33 -2.60 7.27
N ASP A 55 2.36 -1.96 7.92
CA ASP A 55 1.63 -2.55 9.04
C ASP A 55 0.47 -3.43 8.57
N THR A 56 0.09 -3.36 7.29
CA THR A 56 -1.01 -4.11 6.67
C THR A 56 -0.51 -5.10 5.61
N LEU A 57 0.66 -5.68 5.82
CA LEU A 57 1.24 -6.70 4.93
C LEU A 57 2.29 -7.54 5.65
N TYR A 58 2.62 -8.69 5.07
CA TYR A 58 3.78 -9.48 5.46
C TYR A 58 4.96 -9.22 4.52
N ASP A 59 6.15 -8.95 5.09
CA ASP A 59 7.39 -8.79 4.34
C ASP A 59 8.22 -10.08 4.37
N ALA A 60 8.13 -10.88 3.30
CA ALA A 60 8.92 -12.10 3.12
C ALA A 60 10.26 -11.84 2.38
N HIS A 61 10.44 -10.67 1.77
CA HIS A 61 11.59 -10.35 0.91
C HIS A 61 12.66 -9.50 1.60
N TYR A 62 12.29 -8.31 2.08
CA TYR A 62 13.24 -7.33 2.60
C TYR A 62 13.63 -7.61 4.05
N LYS A 63 12.73 -8.24 4.82
CA LYS A 63 12.86 -8.54 6.25
C LYS A 63 13.26 -7.31 7.07
N SER A 64 12.87 -6.12 6.62
CA SER A 64 13.25 -4.84 7.21
C SER A 64 12.17 -3.81 6.91
N ARG A 65 11.46 -3.41 7.97
CA ARG A 65 10.40 -2.40 7.93
C ARG A 65 10.88 -1.08 7.33
N GLU A 66 12.09 -0.66 7.70
CA GLU A 66 12.69 0.58 7.18
C GLU A 66 12.95 0.48 5.68
N LYS A 67 13.60 -0.59 5.21
CA LYS A 67 13.88 -0.77 3.77
C LYS A 67 12.61 -0.81 2.95
N LEU A 68 11.60 -1.57 3.40
CA LEU A 68 10.33 -1.65 2.71
C LEU A 68 9.56 -0.33 2.71
N ALA A 69 9.54 0.40 3.83
CA ALA A 69 8.93 1.73 3.89
C ALA A 69 9.58 2.72 2.92
N TRP A 70 10.92 2.66 2.78
CA TRP A 70 11.63 3.46 1.78
C TRP A 70 11.24 3.11 0.35
N GLU A 71 11.04 1.82 0.03
CA GLU A 71 10.57 1.41 -1.30
C GLU A 71 9.15 1.91 -1.60
N PHE A 72 8.27 2.00 -0.60
CA PHE A 72 6.94 2.60 -0.78
C PHE A 72 6.94 4.12 -0.90
N ALA A 73 7.98 4.80 -0.43
CA ALA A 73 8.10 6.26 -0.47
C ALA A 73 8.72 6.81 -1.77
N LYS A 74 9.26 5.93 -2.63
CA LYS A 74 9.83 6.29 -3.95
C LYS A 74 8.76 6.65 -4.98
#